data_AF-A0A4P7RC33-F1
#
_entry.id   AF-A0A4P7RC33-F1
#
_cell.length_a   1.000
_cell.length_b   1.000
_cell.length_c   1.000
_cell.angle_alpha   90.00
_cell.angle_beta   90.00
_cell.angle_gamma   90.00
#
_symmetry.space_group_name_H-M   'P 1'
#
loop_
_entity.id
_entity.type
_entity.pdbx_description
1 polymer ?
#
loop_
_entity_poly.entity_id
_entity_poly.type
_entity_poly.pdbx_seq_one_letter_code
_entity_poly.pdbx_strand_id
1 'polypeptide(L)'
;MHYSVSHHKLKLILSAHGLATGDAGGIDQLFGGKDGYYWYGTVRDMCPPDKTISWENQYALVQAIQAHENATAEEDEMKPQVPSAANIAALSKLLANPL
;
A
#
# COMPACT_ATOMS: atom_id res chain seq x y z
N MET A 1 -13.15 7.62 8.68
CA MET A 1 -11.84 7.10 9.14
C MET A 1 -10.81 7.68 8.22
N HIS A 2 -9.82 8.41 8.75
CA HIS A 2 -8.75 8.99 7.94
C HIS A 2 -7.69 7.93 7.69
N TYR A 3 -7.07 8.00 6.52
CA TYR A 3 -5.99 7.10 6.11
C TYR A 3 -4.72 7.91 5.93
N SER A 4 -3.59 7.31 6.23
CA SER A 4 -2.31 7.90 5.90
C SER A 4 -1.25 6.85 5.62
N VAL A 5 -0.24 7.27 4.88
CA VAL A 5 0.94 6.45 4.62
C VAL A 5 2.19 7.31 4.58
N SER A 6 3.27 6.73 5.10
CA SER A 6 4.63 7.23 5.02
C SER A 6 5.57 6.03 5.10
N HIS A 7 6.83 6.17 4.67
CA HIS A 7 7.82 5.10 4.83
C HIS A 7 8.00 4.70 6.29
N HIS A 8 7.90 5.67 7.21
CA HIS A 8 7.96 5.38 8.65
C HIS A 8 6.78 4.51 9.11
N LYS A 9 5.55 4.86 8.70
CA LYS A 9 4.36 4.06 9.04
C LYS A 9 4.45 2.65 8.48
N LEU A 10 4.88 2.48 7.23
CA LEU A 10 5.08 1.17 6.62
C LEU A 10 6.11 0.32 7.39
N LYS A 11 7.23 0.92 7.82
CA LYS A 11 8.21 0.24 8.68
C LYS A 11 7.62 -0.18 10.03
N LEU A 12 6.81 0.67 10.65
CA LEU A 12 6.12 0.33 11.91
C LEU A 12 5.13 -0.83 11.72
N ILE A 13 4.37 -0.83 10.62
CA ILE A 13 3.44 -1.93 10.28
C ILE A 13 4.19 -3.26 10.16
N LEU A 14 5.31 -3.28 9.42
CA LEU A 14 6.12 -4.49 9.28
C LEU A 14 6.72 -4.94 10.62
N SER A 15 7.30 -4.01 11.38
CA SER A 15 7.87 -4.28 12.70
C SER A 15 6.85 -4.85 13.68
N ALA A 16 5.61 -4.33 13.68
CA ALA A 16 4.53 -4.85 14.51
C ALA A 16 4.14 -6.31 14.18
N HIS A 17 4.49 -6.79 12.99
CA HIS A 17 4.28 -8.17 12.55
C HIS A 17 5.57 -8.99 12.54
N GLY A 18 6.68 -8.46 13.06
CA GLY A 18 7.98 -9.14 13.07
C GLY A 18 8.61 -9.29 11.68
N LEU A 19 8.18 -8.50 10.70
CA LEU A 19 8.62 -8.60 9.31
C LEU A 19 9.73 -7.59 9.00
N ALA A 20 10.69 -8.02 8.18
CA ALA A 20 11.66 -7.14 7.54
C ALA A 20 11.15 -6.69 6.15
N THR A 21 11.68 -5.60 5.61
CA THR A 21 11.27 -5.08 4.28
C THR A 21 11.55 -6.03 3.13
N GLY A 22 12.45 -7.01 3.30
CA GLY A 22 12.77 -8.04 2.31
C GLY A 22 11.98 -9.34 2.46
N ASP A 23 11.09 -9.46 3.46
CA ASP A 23 10.29 -10.67 3.67
C ASP A 23 9.06 -10.69 2.75
N ALA A 24 9.30 -10.97 1.46
CA ALA A 24 8.26 -10.93 0.44
C ALA A 24 7.07 -11.84 0.78
N GLY A 25 7.32 -13.05 1.29
CA GLY A 25 6.27 -14.00 1.64
C GLY A 25 5.42 -13.54 2.84
N GLY A 26 6.07 -12.99 3.89
CA GLY A 26 5.35 -12.40 5.02
C GLY A 26 4.57 -11.16 4.64
N ILE A 27 5.13 -10.31 3.77
CA ILE A 27 4.46 -9.09 3.29
C ILE A 27 3.28 -9.45 2.38
N ASP A 28 3.40 -10.44 1.50
CA ASP A 28 2.28 -10.96 0.72
C ASP A 28 1.12 -11.31 1.64
N GLN A 29 1.35 -12.16 2.65
CA GLN A 29 0.31 -12.56 3.60
C GLN A 29 -0.30 -11.36 4.34
N LEU A 30 0.53 -10.40 4.77
CA LEU A 30 0.07 -9.22 5.49
C LEU A 30 -0.78 -8.28 4.61
N PHE A 31 -0.45 -8.15 3.33
CA PHE A 31 -1.09 -7.24 2.38
C PHE A 31 -2.13 -7.93 1.48
N GLY A 32 -2.76 -9.00 1.96
CA GLY A 32 -3.92 -9.63 1.32
C GLY A 32 -3.64 -10.91 0.53
N GLY A 33 -2.47 -11.52 0.73
CA GLY A 33 -2.05 -12.75 0.09
C GLY A 33 -1.40 -12.47 -1.26
N LYS A 34 -1.98 -13.03 -2.33
CA LYS A 34 -1.45 -12.89 -3.69
C LYS A 34 -1.26 -11.40 -4.03
N ASP A 35 -0.09 -11.08 -4.58
CA ASP A 35 0.33 -9.73 -5.00
C ASP A 35 0.41 -8.72 -3.83
N GLY A 36 0.41 -9.16 -2.58
CA GLY A 36 0.48 -8.26 -1.42
C GLY A 36 1.81 -7.49 -1.34
N TYR A 37 2.94 -8.15 -1.62
CA TYR A 37 4.26 -7.51 -1.70
C TYR A 37 4.33 -6.49 -2.84
N TYR A 38 3.65 -6.76 -3.96
CA TYR A 38 3.51 -5.80 -5.05
C TYR A 38 2.79 -4.53 -4.57
N TRP A 39 1.61 -4.67 -3.97
CA TRP A 39 0.84 -3.52 -3.49
C TRP A 39 1.53 -2.77 -2.33
N TYR A 40 2.27 -3.48 -1.48
CA TYR A 40 3.17 -2.84 -0.51
C TYR A 40 4.21 -1.96 -1.21
N GLY A 41 4.84 -2.46 -2.27
CA GLY A 41 5.78 -1.73 -3.11
C GLY A 41 5.13 -0.49 -3.73
N THR A 42 4.01 -0.65 -4.44
CA THR A 42 3.26 0.44 -5.06
C THR A 42 2.93 1.56 -4.06
N VAL A 43 2.47 1.20 -2.86
CA VAL A 43 2.12 2.17 -1.83
C VAL A 43 3.37 2.87 -1.26
N ARG A 44 4.48 2.14 -1.08
CA ARG A 44 5.75 2.70 -0.64
C ARG A 44 6.31 3.68 -1.67
N ASP A 45 6.23 3.34 -2.95
CA ASP A 45 6.81 4.09 -4.05
C ASP A 45 5.97 5.35 -4.35
N MET A 46 4.66 5.30 -4.15
CA MET A 46 3.79 6.48 -4.16
C MET A 46 4.16 7.52 -3.07
N CYS A 47 4.83 7.10 -1.99
CA CYS A 47 5.26 8.00 -0.91
C CYS A 47 6.64 8.60 -1.17
N PRO A 48 6.76 9.93 -1.29
CA PRO A 48 8.06 10.57 -1.24
C PRO A 48 8.77 10.30 0.09
N PRO A 49 10.12 10.21 0.10
CA PRO A 49 10.88 10.16 1.34
C PRO A 49 10.50 11.32 2.29
N ASP A 50 10.40 11.01 3.58
CA ASP A 50 10.09 11.96 4.66
C ASP A 50 8.75 12.72 4.54
N LYS A 51 7.84 12.26 3.66
CA LYS A 51 6.49 12.79 3.54
C LYS A 51 5.45 11.80 4.06
N THR A 52 4.32 12.36 4.48
CA THR A 52 3.11 11.60 4.80
C THR A 52 2.01 12.07 3.86
N ILE A 53 1.36 11.13 3.18
CA ILE A 53 0.17 11.36 2.37
C ILE A 53 -1.03 10.92 3.19
N SER A 54 -2.14 11.66 3.09
CA SER A 54 -3.37 11.36 3.82
C SER A 54 -4.61 11.46 2.95
N TRP A 55 -5.63 10.67 3.28
CA TRP A 55 -6.92 10.66 2.62
C TRP A 55 -8.06 10.63 3.63
N GLU A 56 -9.16 11.29 3.26
CA GLU A 56 -10.36 11.41 4.10
C GLU A 56 -11.14 10.09 4.23
N ASN A 57 -11.05 9.21 3.24
CA ASN A 57 -11.80 7.97 3.20
C ASN A 57 -11.10 6.88 2.37
N GLN A 58 -11.63 5.66 2.47
CA GLN A 58 -11.09 4.46 1.82
C GLN A 58 -11.11 4.58 0.29
N TYR A 59 -12.17 5.15 -0.28
CA TYR A 59 -12.29 5.30 -1.73
C TYR A 59 -11.18 6.19 -2.28
N ALA A 60 -10.89 7.31 -1.61
CA ALA A 60 -9.82 8.22 -1.99
C ALA A 60 -8.44 7.55 -1.90
N LEU A 61 -8.19 6.74 -0.85
CA LEU A 61 -6.98 5.93 -0.73
C LEU A 61 -6.83 4.96 -1.91
N VAL A 62 -7.85 4.14 -2.19
CA VAL A 62 -7.79 3.10 -3.24
C VAL A 62 -7.67 3.74 -4.62
N GLN A 63 -8.38 4.84 -4.89
CA GLN A 63 -8.26 5.59 -6.13
C GLN A 63 -6.85 6.15 -6.32
N ALA A 64 -6.20 6.67 -5.27
CA ALA A 64 -4.84 7.17 -5.37
C ALA A 64 -3.84 6.06 -5.69
N ILE A 65 -3.98 4.89 -5.04
CA ILE A 65 -3.15 3.72 -5.33
C ILE A 65 -3.33 3.27 -6.79
N GLN A 66 -4.57 3.15 -7.27
CA GLN A 66 -4.84 2.77 -8.66
C GLN A 66 -4.33 3.83 -9.65
N ALA A 67 -4.43 5.12 -9.33
CA ALA A 67 -3.91 6.18 -10.19
C ALA A 67 -2.39 6.13 -10.32
N HIS A 68 -1.68 5.83 -9.22
CA HIS A 68 -0.23 5.63 -9.25
C HIS A 68 0.15 4.41 -10.10
N GLU A 69 -0.51 3.27 -9.86
CA GLU A 69 -0.35 2.04 -10.67
C GLU A 69 -0.59 2.28 -12.16
N ASN A 70 -1.65 3.01 -12.50
CA ASN A 70 -1.96 3.31 -13.90
C ASN A 70 -0.85 4.15 -14.54
N ALA A 71 -0.32 5.14 -13.83
CA ALA A 71 0.75 5.99 -14.33
C ALA A 71 2.04 5.19 -14.55
N THR A 72 2.43 4.35 -13.58
CA THR A 72 3.64 3.50 -13.70
C THR A 72 3.49 2.46 -14.80
N ALA A 73 2.31 1.84 -14.93
CA ALA A 73 2.05 0.86 -15.99
C ALA A 73 2.05 1.52 -17.38
N GLU A 74 1.53 2.74 -17.50
CA GLU A 74 1.60 3.51 -18.75
C GLU A 74 3.05 3.84 -19.14
N GLU A 75 3.86 4.30 -18.18
CA GLU A 75 5.30 4.56 -18.38
C GLU A 75 6.06 3.31 -18.83
N ASP A 76 5.68 2.13 -18.31
CA ASP A 76 6.30 0.84 -18.63
C ASP A 76 5.70 0.15 -19.88
N GLU A 77 4.76 0.79 -20.58
CA GLU A 77 3.99 0.20 -21.70
C GLU A 77 3.30 -1.14 -21.34
N MET A 78 2.91 -1.30 -20.08
CA MET A 78 2.28 -2.50 -19.53
C MET A 78 0.79 -2.28 -19.19
N LYS A 79 0.05 -3.39 -19.06
CA LYS A 79 -1.33 -3.33 -18.57
C LYS A 79 -1.32 -3.12 -17.05
N PRO A 80 -2.06 -2.14 -16.51
CA PRO A 80 -2.12 -1.92 -15.07
C PRO A 80 -2.78 -3.10 -14.36
N GLN A 81 -2.27 -3.38 -13.17
CA GLN A 81 -2.88 -4.32 -12.23
C GLN A 81 -4.02 -3.65 -11.47
N VAL A 82 -4.91 -4.46 -10.91
CA VAL A 82 -6.03 -3.98 -10.08
C VAL A 82 -5.97 -4.72 -8.74
N PRO A 83 -5.99 -4.01 -7.60
CA PRO A 83 -5.90 -4.66 -6.32
C PRO A 83 -7.14 -5.52 -6.08
N SER A 84 -6.94 -6.74 -5.60
CA SER A 84 -8.05 -7.61 -5.25
C SER A 84 -8.82 -7.08 -4.03
N ALA A 85 -10.02 -7.60 -3.79
CA ALA A 85 -10.78 -7.27 -2.58
C ALA A 85 -9.99 -7.57 -1.29
N ALA A 86 -9.16 -8.62 -1.28
CA ALA A 86 -8.30 -8.96 -0.15
C ALA A 86 -7.18 -7.93 0.07
N ASN A 87 -6.54 -7.46 -1.02
CA ASN A 87 -5.52 -6.41 -0.93
C ASN A 87 -6.14 -5.10 -0.44
N ILE A 88 -7.30 -4.71 -0.99
CA ILE A 88 -8.01 -3.49 -0.56
C ILE A 88 -8.36 -3.55 0.93
N ALA A 89 -8.89 -4.69 1.40
CA ALA A 89 -9.23 -4.86 2.82
C ALA A 89 -7.99 -4.76 3.72
N ALA A 90 -6.88 -5.39 3.35
CA ALA A 90 -5.62 -5.33 4.10
C ALA A 90 -5.05 -3.90 4.13
N LEU A 91 -4.93 -3.25 2.98
CA LEU A 91 -4.47 -1.87 2.85
C LEU A 91 -5.30 -0.91 3.70
N SER A 92 -6.62 -1.06 3.64
CA SER A 92 -7.53 -0.22 4.42
C SER A 92 -7.35 -0.43 5.92
N LYS A 93 -7.23 -1.68 6.36
CA LYS A 93 -7.00 -1.99 7.77
C LYS A 93 -5.66 -1.42 8.27
N LEU A 94 -4.59 -1.58 7.51
CA LEU A 94 -3.22 -1.23 7.92
C LEU A 94 -2.94 0.28 7.81
N LEU A 95 -3.53 0.96 6.83
CA LEU A 95 -3.29 2.38 6.56
C LEU A 95 -4.29 3.31 7.23
N ALA A 96 -5.33 2.78 7.87
CA ALA A 96 -6.20 3.59 8.71
C ALA A 96 -5.41 4.26 9.84
N ASN A 97 -5.77 5.50 10.19
CA ASN A 97 -5.23 6.19 11.35
C ASN A 97 -6.04 5.79 12.59
N PRO A 98 -5.39 5.53 13.74
CA PRO A 98 -6.11 5.50 15.01
C PRO A 98 -6.79 6.87 15.23
N LEU A 99 -8.03 6.84 15.72
CA LEU A 99 -8.81 8.04 16.06
C LEU A 99 -8.11 8.88 17.13
#